data_AF-A0A822GLR4-F1
#
_entry.id   AF-A0A822GLR4-F1
#
_cell.length_a   1.000
_cell.length_b   1.000
_cell.length_c   1.000
_cell.angle_alpha   90.00
_cell.angle_beta   90.00
_cell.angle_gamma   90.00
#
_symmetry.space_group_name_H-M   'P 1'
#
loop_
_entity.id
_entity.type
_entity.pdbx_description
1 polymer ?
#
loop_
_entity_poly.entity_id
_entity_poly.type
_entity_poly.pdbx_seq_one_letter_code
_entity_poly.pdbx_strand_id
1 'polypeptide(L)'
;MRYIELSDVNTLFYTRVVWTVILSIIVYRERPSIGILIALPLTFLGVIFVTQPTFLFSSINSSMNNINYKFRIIGYIISIICALTAALNVLIYKQIISTSKNIKASVLNFQFSFSISMFLILNQFYKIFHLKIITSFNYFISWRYIASSIVCFVIIISNILIQKAIKREHPTVFSLLGSADIFFALMFQYIFSSVRSNLYTLLGSALIISSVVLIGISKIFNERNLQDKLKQKEKEHLDNENEIC
;
A
#
# COMPACT_ATOMS: atom_id res chain seq x y z
N MET A 1 -13.34 1.64 10.30
CA MET A 1 -13.59 3.10 10.45
C MET A 1 -14.73 3.43 11.42
N ARG A 2 -15.80 2.63 11.58
CA ARG A 2 -16.88 2.95 12.55
C ARG A 2 -16.51 2.75 14.03
N TYR A 3 -15.48 1.95 14.32
CA TYR A 3 -15.17 1.46 15.67
C TYR A 3 -13.85 1.97 16.26
N ILE A 4 -13.12 2.80 15.51
CA ILE A 4 -11.74 3.18 15.78
C ILE A 4 -11.44 4.49 15.05
N GLU A 5 -10.60 5.33 15.64
CA GLU A 5 -10.20 6.60 15.04
C GLU A 5 -9.42 6.42 13.73
N LEU A 6 -9.54 7.38 12.82
CA LEU A 6 -8.95 7.31 11.49
C LEU A 6 -7.42 7.24 11.55
N SER A 7 -6.81 7.99 12.47
CA SER A 7 -5.36 7.99 12.72
C SER A 7 -4.83 6.62 13.13
N ASP A 8 -5.52 5.93 14.05
CA ASP A 8 -5.17 4.58 14.49
C ASP A 8 -5.31 3.57 13.34
N VAL A 9 -6.41 3.67 12.56
CA VAL A 9 -6.63 2.81 11.39
C VAL A 9 -5.51 2.98 10.38
N ASN A 10 -5.11 4.21 10.08
CA ASN A 10 -4.05 4.48 9.11
C ASN A 10 -2.72 3.88 9.59
N THR A 11 -2.35 4.10 10.85
CA THR A 11 -1.13 3.52 11.45
C THR A 11 -1.11 2.00 11.30
N LEU A 12 -2.21 1.35 11.67
CA LEU A 12 -2.34 -0.10 11.60
C LEU A 12 -2.37 -0.59 10.15
N PHE A 13 -3.01 0.15 9.24
CA PHE A 13 -3.00 -0.20 7.83
C PHE A 13 -1.58 -0.17 7.25
N TYR A 14 -0.74 0.79 7.65
CA TYR A 14 0.65 0.87 7.21
C TYR A 14 1.56 -0.23 7.78
N THR A 15 1.14 -0.92 8.84
CA THR A 15 1.81 -2.17 9.25
C THR A 15 1.80 -3.23 8.14
N ARG A 16 0.92 -3.09 7.12
CA ARG A 16 0.94 -3.91 5.90
C ARG A 16 2.32 -4.00 5.28
N VAL A 17 3.13 -2.94 5.33
CA VAL A 17 4.49 -2.92 4.75
C VAL A 17 5.37 -3.95 5.45
N VAL A 18 5.33 -4.00 6.78
CA VAL A 18 6.07 -4.97 7.60
C VAL A 18 5.60 -6.39 7.28
N TRP A 19 4.29 -6.61 7.21
CA TRP A 19 3.72 -7.91 6.83
C TRP A 19 4.13 -8.32 5.42
N THR A 20 4.15 -7.41 4.45
CA THR A 20 4.60 -7.68 3.08
C THR A 20 6.06 -8.11 3.07
N VAL A 21 6.92 -7.50 3.89
CA VAL A 21 8.34 -7.88 3.97
C VAL A 21 8.51 -9.27 4.55
N ILE A 22 7.89 -9.55 5.70
CA ILE A 22 7.97 -10.86 6.36
C ILE A 22 7.47 -11.97 5.41
N LEU A 23 6.30 -11.78 4.83
CA LEU A 23 5.72 -12.74 3.91
C LEU A 23 6.51 -12.85 2.60
N SER A 24 7.14 -11.78 2.11
CA SER A 24 8.01 -11.84 0.93
C SER A 24 9.23 -12.72 1.16
N ILE A 25 9.83 -12.68 2.35
CA ILE A 25 10.96 -13.53 2.72
C ILE A 25 10.53 -15.00 2.72
N ILE A 26 9.33 -15.29 3.24
CA ILE A 26 8.79 -16.66 3.28
C ILE A 26 8.49 -17.19 1.87
N VAL A 27 7.84 -16.37 1.02
CA VAL A 27 7.37 -16.79 -0.31
C VAL A 27 8.52 -16.87 -1.33
N TYR A 28 9.38 -15.86 -1.39
CA TYR A 28 10.44 -15.79 -2.40
C TYR A 28 11.76 -16.40 -1.93
N ARG A 29 11.94 -16.61 -0.62
CA ARG A 29 13.18 -17.11 0.01
C ARG A 29 14.42 -16.28 -0.35
N GLU A 30 14.22 -15.03 -0.78
CA GLU A 30 15.28 -14.09 -1.09
C GLU A 30 15.60 -13.22 0.12
N ARG A 31 16.88 -12.87 0.26
CA ARG A 31 17.32 -11.94 1.32
C ARG A 31 16.95 -10.51 0.94
N PRO A 32 16.28 -9.75 1.81
CA PRO A 32 15.99 -8.35 1.53
C PRO A 32 17.30 -7.57 1.39
N SER A 33 17.34 -6.65 0.42
CA SER A 33 18.47 -5.72 0.27
C SER A 33 18.70 -4.93 1.56
N ILE A 34 19.95 -4.59 1.85
CA ILE A 34 20.31 -3.82 3.05
C ILE A 34 19.57 -2.48 3.10
N GLY A 35 19.34 -1.86 1.94
CA GLY A 35 18.58 -0.60 1.84
C GLY A 35 17.13 -0.74 2.30
N ILE A 36 16.50 -1.89 2.01
CA ILE A 36 15.14 -2.22 2.46
C ILE A 36 15.13 -2.42 3.98
N LEU A 37 16.15 -3.09 4.52
CA LEU A 37 16.27 -3.39 5.95
C LEU A 37 16.42 -2.11 6.80
N ILE A 38 17.08 -1.08 6.25
CA ILE A 38 17.20 0.24 6.89
C ILE A 38 15.94 1.10 6.67
N ALA A 39 15.38 1.08 5.45
CA ALA A 39 14.22 1.90 5.13
C ALA A 39 12.93 1.45 5.84
N LEU A 40 12.80 0.16 6.17
CA LEU A 40 11.63 -0.38 6.86
C LEU A 40 11.38 0.22 8.25
N PRO A 41 12.32 0.20 9.21
CA PRO A 41 12.11 0.84 10.51
C PRO A 41 11.94 2.36 10.36
N LEU A 42 12.60 2.98 9.37
CA LEU A 42 12.52 4.41 9.12
C LEU A 42 11.13 4.84 8.62
N THR A 43 10.56 4.11 7.66
CA THR A 43 9.17 4.31 7.21
C THR A 43 8.20 4.09 8.36
N PHE A 44 8.36 3.00 9.12
CA PHE A 44 7.47 2.67 10.22
C PHE A 44 7.43 3.75 11.32
N LEU A 45 8.61 4.25 11.74
CA LEU A 45 8.71 5.36 12.68
C LEU A 45 8.12 6.65 12.09
N GLY A 46 8.42 6.94 10.82
CA GLY A 46 7.86 8.08 10.10
C GLY A 46 6.33 8.07 10.10
N VAL A 47 5.71 6.91 9.83
CA VAL A 47 4.25 6.75 9.89
C VAL A 47 3.72 7.04 11.28
N ILE A 48 4.31 6.45 12.34
CA ILE A 48 3.85 6.65 13.73
C ILE A 48 3.84 8.14 14.11
N PHE A 49 4.88 8.88 13.73
CA PHE A 49 4.97 10.32 14.01
C PHE A 49 3.99 11.16 13.21
N VAL A 50 3.66 10.73 11.98
CA VAL A 50 2.67 11.40 11.15
C VAL A 50 1.26 11.16 11.66
N THR A 51 0.91 9.90 11.90
CA THR A 51 -0.47 9.51 12.23
C THR A 51 -0.81 9.81 13.67
N GLN A 52 0.17 9.93 14.57
CA GLN A 52 0.01 10.24 15.99
C GLN A 52 -1.12 9.41 16.61
N PRO A 53 -0.98 8.08 16.63
CA PRO A 53 -2.07 7.23 17.05
C PRO A 53 -2.39 7.47 18.53
N THR A 54 -3.67 7.40 18.87
CA THR A 54 -4.20 7.75 20.20
C THR A 54 -3.72 6.84 21.31
N PHE A 55 -3.27 5.62 20.98
CA PHE A 55 -2.68 4.71 21.95
C PHE A 55 -1.29 5.14 22.43
N LEU A 56 -0.52 5.88 21.61
CA LEU A 56 0.79 6.43 21.96
C LEU A 56 0.70 7.89 22.42
N PHE A 57 -0.19 8.67 21.80
CA PHE A 57 -0.32 10.11 22.02
C PHE A 57 -1.61 10.47 22.78
N SER A 58 -2.05 9.59 23.68
CA SER A 58 -3.34 9.68 24.37
C SER A 58 -3.56 10.98 25.15
N SER A 59 -2.49 11.63 25.63
CA SER A 59 -2.61 12.91 26.35
C SER A 59 -2.93 14.11 25.45
N ILE A 60 -2.68 14.01 24.14
CA ILE A 60 -2.91 15.08 23.17
C ILE A 60 -4.33 15.01 22.60
N ASN A 61 -4.91 13.81 22.48
CA ASN A 61 -6.20 13.54 21.82
C ASN A 61 -7.32 13.14 22.81
N SER A 62 -7.21 13.53 24.08
CA SER A 62 -8.10 13.12 25.18
C SER A 62 -9.57 13.56 25.03
N SER A 63 -9.92 14.37 24.02
CA SER A 63 -11.26 14.95 23.86
C SER A 63 -12.27 14.07 23.10
N MET A 64 -11.92 12.89 22.56
CA MET A 64 -12.84 12.09 21.72
C MET A 64 -13.06 10.62 22.11
N ASN A 65 -12.65 10.20 23.31
CA ASN A 65 -12.79 8.81 23.78
C ASN A 65 -14.19 8.44 24.31
N ASN A 66 -15.26 8.69 23.53
CA ASN A 66 -16.63 8.20 23.82
C ASN A 66 -16.93 6.81 23.22
N ILE A 67 -15.93 6.14 22.62
CA ILE A 67 -16.10 4.82 22.01
C ILE A 67 -15.95 3.74 23.09
N ASN A 68 -16.96 2.88 23.23
CA ASN A 68 -16.95 1.77 24.17
C ASN A 68 -15.76 0.83 23.92
N TYR A 69 -15.06 0.42 24.99
CA TYR A 69 -13.81 -0.33 24.93
C TYR A 69 -13.92 -1.63 24.11
N LYS A 70 -15.05 -2.34 24.19
CA LYS A 70 -15.28 -3.59 23.43
C LYS A 70 -15.26 -3.35 21.92
N PHE A 71 -15.88 -2.28 21.45
CA PHE A 71 -15.89 -1.95 20.03
C PHE A 71 -14.51 -1.51 19.54
N ARG A 72 -13.73 -0.81 20.38
CA ARG A 72 -12.37 -0.40 20.03
C ARG A 72 -11.45 -1.60 19.77
N ILE A 73 -11.53 -2.64 20.60
CA ILE A 73 -10.76 -3.90 20.42
C ILE A 73 -11.13 -4.59 19.10
N ILE A 74 -12.42 -4.68 18.78
CA ILE A 74 -12.89 -5.23 17.51
C ILE A 74 -12.32 -4.42 16.33
N GLY A 75 -12.29 -3.09 16.46
CA GLY A 75 -11.67 -2.19 15.48
C GLY A 75 -10.18 -2.49 15.24
N TYR A 76 -9.41 -2.71 16.30
CA TYR A 76 -7.99 -3.09 16.20
C TYR A 76 -7.80 -4.44 15.51
N ILE A 77 -8.56 -5.47 15.91
CA ILE A 77 -8.48 -6.81 15.31
C ILE A 77 -8.79 -6.77 13.82
N ILE A 78 -9.88 -6.10 13.43
CA ILE A 78 -10.27 -5.96 12.01
C ILE A 78 -9.20 -5.21 11.22
N SER A 79 -8.56 -4.20 11.81
CA SER A 79 -7.51 -3.42 11.14
C SER A 79 -6.24 -4.24 10.89
N ILE A 80 -5.85 -5.08 11.86
CA ILE A 80 -4.72 -6.01 11.70
C ILE A 80 -5.02 -7.06 10.62
N ILE A 81 -6.21 -7.66 10.65
CA ILE A 81 -6.65 -8.60 9.61
C ILE A 81 -6.62 -7.92 8.24
N CYS A 82 -7.13 -6.70 8.13
CA CYS A 82 -7.12 -5.93 6.88
C CYS A 82 -5.69 -5.67 6.37
N ALA A 83 -4.77 -5.28 7.24
CA ALA A 83 -3.37 -5.05 6.88
C ALA A 83 -2.69 -6.34 6.38
N LEU A 84 -2.95 -7.48 7.05
CA LEU A 84 -2.43 -8.78 6.67
C LEU A 84 -3.03 -9.27 5.33
N THR A 85 -4.34 -9.15 5.14
CA THR A 85 -5.00 -9.45 3.87
C THR A 85 -4.49 -8.57 2.74
N ALA A 86 -4.24 -7.27 2.99
CA ALA A 86 -3.67 -6.37 1.99
C ALA A 86 -2.26 -6.79 1.58
N ALA A 87 -1.42 -7.20 2.54
CA ALA A 87 -0.08 -7.71 2.27
C ALA A 87 -0.11 -9.01 1.46
N LEU A 88 -0.97 -9.97 1.84
CA LEU A 88 -1.17 -11.22 1.10
C LEU A 88 -1.66 -10.97 -0.32
N ASN A 89 -2.60 -10.02 -0.52
CA ASN A 89 -3.12 -9.70 -1.83
C ASN A 89 -2.02 -9.25 -2.81
N VAL A 90 -1.12 -8.35 -2.37
CA VAL A 90 0.02 -7.91 -3.19
C VAL A 90 0.95 -9.07 -3.55
N LEU A 91 1.20 -9.96 -2.60
CA LEU A 91 2.10 -11.11 -2.80
C LEU A 91 1.52 -12.17 -3.72
N ILE A 92 0.27 -12.56 -3.50
CA ILE A 92 -0.46 -13.52 -4.34
C ILE A 92 -0.57 -12.97 -5.77
N TYR A 93 -0.89 -11.68 -5.92
CA TYR A 93 -0.93 -11.02 -7.22
C TYR A 93 0.40 -11.13 -7.96
N LYS A 94 1.51 -10.80 -7.28
CA LYS A 94 2.86 -10.93 -7.84
C LYS A 94 3.18 -12.39 -8.20
N GLN A 95 2.87 -13.32 -7.30
CA GLN A 95 3.16 -14.74 -7.46
C GLN A 95 2.43 -15.32 -8.68
N ILE A 96 1.14 -15.03 -8.85
CA ILE A 96 0.37 -15.51 -9.99
C ILE A 96 0.96 -14.97 -11.31
N ILE A 97 1.33 -13.69 -11.36
CA ILE A 97 1.91 -13.10 -12.57
C ILE A 97 3.30 -13.65 -12.87
N SER A 98 4.10 -13.93 -11.84
CA SER A 98 5.45 -14.48 -12.01
C SER A 98 5.41 -15.94 -12.48
N THR A 99 4.48 -16.74 -11.94
CA THR A 99 4.34 -18.17 -12.28
C THR A 99 3.64 -18.36 -13.63
N SER A 100 2.66 -17.52 -13.97
CA SER A 100 1.85 -17.69 -15.18
C SER A 100 2.31 -16.76 -16.31
N LYS A 101 3.29 -17.21 -17.11
CA LYS A 101 3.83 -16.46 -18.28
C LYS A 101 2.77 -15.95 -19.26
N ASN A 102 1.60 -16.61 -19.35
CA ASN A 102 0.55 -16.29 -20.33
C ASN A 102 -0.60 -15.44 -19.77
N ILE A 103 -0.67 -15.20 -18.46
CA ILE A 103 -1.79 -14.46 -17.87
C ILE A 103 -1.49 -12.96 -17.91
N LYS A 104 -2.29 -12.22 -18.67
CA LYS A 104 -2.24 -10.76 -18.70
C LYS A 104 -2.78 -10.21 -17.39
N ALA A 105 -2.06 -9.26 -16.78
CA ALA A 105 -2.46 -8.56 -15.55
C ALA A 105 -3.90 -8.00 -15.60
N SER A 106 -4.31 -7.53 -16.79
CA SER A 106 -5.67 -7.02 -17.03
C SER A 106 -6.77 -8.07 -16.81
N VAL A 107 -6.52 -9.33 -17.11
CA VAL A 107 -7.50 -10.43 -16.95
C VAL A 107 -7.73 -10.70 -15.46
N LEU A 108 -6.65 -10.71 -14.68
CA LEU A 108 -6.72 -10.91 -13.24
C LEU A 108 -7.54 -9.81 -12.58
N ASN A 109 -7.28 -8.55 -12.95
CA ASN A 109 -8.01 -7.40 -12.43
C ASN A 109 -9.49 -7.42 -12.81
N PHE A 110 -9.81 -7.83 -14.04
CA PHE A 110 -11.18 -7.98 -14.49
C PHE A 110 -11.92 -9.01 -13.64
N GLN A 111 -11.32 -10.17 -13.37
CA GLN A 111 -11.92 -11.21 -12.54
C GLN A 111 -12.20 -10.73 -11.11
N PHE A 112 -11.24 -10.04 -10.48
CA PHE A 112 -11.45 -9.47 -9.14
C PHE A 112 -12.52 -8.39 -9.13
N SER A 113 -12.51 -7.47 -10.10
CA SER A 113 -13.51 -6.40 -10.21
C SER A 113 -14.91 -6.97 -10.41
N PHE A 114 -15.04 -8.00 -11.24
CA PHE A 114 -16.29 -8.70 -11.48
C PHE A 114 -16.82 -9.39 -10.22
N SER A 115 -15.95 -10.08 -9.47
CA SER A 115 -16.31 -10.71 -8.20
C SER A 115 -16.81 -9.70 -7.16
N ILE A 116 -16.13 -8.56 -7.02
CA ILE A 116 -16.57 -7.47 -6.14
C ILE A 116 -17.93 -6.92 -6.60
N SER A 117 -18.11 -6.68 -7.90
CA SER A 117 -19.36 -6.15 -8.45
C SER A 117 -20.54 -7.09 -8.15
N MET A 118 -20.36 -8.39 -8.37
CA MET A 118 -21.36 -9.39 -8.04
C MET A 118 -21.73 -9.40 -6.56
N PHE A 119 -20.73 -9.33 -5.67
CA PHE A 119 -20.98 -9.24 -4.23
C PHE A 119 -21.77 -7.98 -3.84
N LEU A 120 -21.47 -6.83 -4.45
CA LEU A 120 -22.20 -5.58 -4.20
C LEU A 120 -23.64 -5.64 -4.70
N ILE A 121 -23.87 -6.22 -5.89
CA ILE A 121 -25.21 -6.43 -6.45
C ILE A 121 -26.03 -7.34 -5.53
N LEU A 122 -25.46 -8.46 -5.09
CA LEU A 122 -26.09 -9.39 -4.13
C LEU A 122 -26.45 -8.68 -2.81
N ASN A 123 -25.55 -7.87 -2.26
CA ASN A 123 -25.81 -7.10 -1.05
C ASN A 123 -26.96 -6.08 -1.27
N GLN A 124 -27.03 -5.45 -2.43
CA GLN A 124 -28.11 -4.54 -2.76
C GLN A 124 -29.46 -5.26 -2.88
N PHE A 125 -29.49 -6.43 -3.53
CA PHE A 125 -30.69 -7.28 -3.55
C PHE A 125 -31.12 -7.69 -2.14
N TYR A 126 -30.18 -8.11 -1.29
CA TYR A 126 -30.48 -8.47 0.10
C TYR A 126 -31.13 -7.31 0.87
N LYS A 127 -30.63 -6.07 0.69
CA LYS A 127 -31.23 -4.88 1.33
C LYS A 127 -32.64 -4.57 0.82
N ILE A 128 -32.89 -4.73 -0.48
CA ILE A 128 -34.21 -4.50 -1.07
C ILE A 128 -35.21 -5.53 -0.55
N PHE A 129 -34.86 -6.82 -0.58
CA PHE A 129 -35.76 -7.90 -0.18
C PHE A 129 -35.98 -7.99 1.34
N HIS A 130 -34.92 -7.87 2.14
CA HIS A 130 -35.00 -8.11 3.58
C HIS A 130 -35.25 -6.84 4.40
N LEU A 131 -34.69 -5.69 4.00
CA LEU A 131 -34.81 -4.44 4.75
C LEU A 131 -35.88 -3.50 4.17
N LYS A 132 -36.48 -3.85 3.02
CA LYS A 132 -37.46 -3.01 2.28
C LYS A 132 -36.99 -1.58 2.06
N ILE A 133 -35.67 -1.35 2.00
CA ILE A 133 -35.10 -0.04 1.71
C ILE A 133 -35.16 0.12 0.18
N ILE A 134 -36.16 0.86 -0.28
CA ILE A 134 -36.31 1.22 -1.69
C ILE A 134 -35.48 2.47 -1.94
N THR A 135 -34.30 2.29 -2.53
CA THR A 135 -33.49 3.41 -3.04
C THR A 135 -34.17 3.99 -4.28
N SER A 136 -34.62 5.24 -4.21
CA SER A 136 -35.25 5.93 -5.35
C SER A 136 -34.22 6.28 -6.43
N PHE A 137 -34.60 6.17 -7.70
CA PHE A 137 -33.69 6.36 -8.85
C PHE A 137 -33.14 7.81 -8.96
N ASN A 138 -33.87 8.80 -8.45
CA ASN A 138 -33.43 10.21 -8.44
C ASN A 138 -32.17 10.47 -7.61
N TYR A 139 -31.79 9.56 -6.70
CA TYR A 139 -30.54 9.69 -5.96
C TYR A 139 -29.30 9.50 -6.87
N PHE A 140 -29.39 8.74 -7.97
CA PHE A 140 -28.25 8.48 -8.86
C PHE A 140 -27.73 9.73 -9.58
N ILE A 141 -28.57 10.74 -9.80
CA ILE A 141 -28.24 12.00 -10.50
C ILE A 141 -27.79 13.09 -9.53
N SER A 142 -27.75 12.82 -8.23
CA SER A 142 -27.22 13.79 -7.27
C SER A 142 -25.74 14.08 -7.55
N TRP A 143 -25.33 15.34 -7.41
CA TRP A 143 -23.94 15.81 -7.62
C TRP A 143 -22.88 14.93 -6.93
N ARG A 144 -23.21 14.37 -5.75
CA ARG A 144 -22.35 13.45 -5.00
C ARG A 144 -21.98 12.17 -5.77
N TYR A 145 -22.93 11.58 -6.52
CA TYR A 145 -22.67 10.37 -7.30
C TYR A 145 -21.90 10.68 -8.57
N ILE A 146 -22.14 11.85 -9.19
CA ILE A 146 -21.35 12.32 -10.33
C ILE A 146 -19.89 12.53 -9.91
N ALA A 147 -19.65 13.23 -8.80
CA ALA A 147 -18.32 13.40 -8.23
C ALA A 147 -17.66 12.05 -7.88
N SER A 148 -18.41 11.13 -7.26
CA SER A 148 -17.93 9.77 -6.97
C SER A 148 -17.54 8.99 -8.23
N SER A 149 -18.33 9.11 -9.30
CA SER A 149 -18.03 8.47 -10.60
C SER A 149 -16.71 8.98 -11.17
N ILE A 150 -16.48 10.29 -11.16
CA ILE A 150 -15.21 10.89 -11.61
C ILE A 150 -14.03 10.36 -10.78
N VAL A 151 -14.18 10.31 -9.46
CA VAL A 151 -13.15 9.76 -8.56
C VAL A 151 -12.88 8.28 -8.87
N CYS A 152 -13.92 7.48 -9.13
CA CYS A 152 -13.78 6.09 -9.53
C CYS A 152 -13.01 5.92 -10.85
N PHE A 153 -13.25 6.77 -11.85
CA PHE A 153 -12.49 6.76 -13.10
C PHE A 153 -11.00 6.98 -12.87
N VAL A 154 -10.64 7.96 -12.03
CA VAL A 154 -9.24 8.22 -11.66
C VAL A 154 -8.64 7.01 -10.91
N ILE A 155 -9.39 6.42 -9.99
CA ILE A 155 -8.95 5.24 -9.23
C ILE A 155 -8.71 4.04 -10.15
N ILE A 156 -9.51 3.82 -11.19
CA ILE A 156 -9.31 2.73 -12.15
C ILE A 156 -7.96 2.90 -12.88
N ILE A 157 -7.67 4.11 -13.34
CA ILE A 157 -6.39 4.42 -14.01
C ILE A 157 -5.22 4.17 -13.06
N SER A 158 -5.31 4.65 -11.82
CA SER A 158 -4.29 4.42 -10.78
C SER A 158 -4.08 2.93 -10.49
N ASN A 159 -5.15 2.12 -10.44
CA ASN A 159 -5.05 0.68 -10.23
C ASN A 159 -4.33 -0.03 -11.38
N ILE A 160 -4.57 0.36 -12.63
CA ILE A 160 -3.86 -0.21 -13.80
C ILE A 160 -2.36 0.10 -13.71
N LEU A 161 -2.00 1.32 -13.30
CA LEU A 161 -0.60 1.72 -13.10
C LEU A 161 0.06 0.94 -11.95
N ILE A 162 -0.64 0.82 -10.81
CA ILE A 162 -0.19 0.02 -9.66
C ILE A 162 0.07 -1.43 -10.07
N GLN A 163 -0.81 -2.03 -10.84
CA GLN A 163 -0.64 -3.41 -11.32
C GLN A 163 0.57 -3.58 -12.24
N LYS A 164 0.79 -2.62 -13.15
CA LYS A 164 1.99 -2.58 -13.97
C LYS A 164 3.25 -2.41 -13.11
N ALA A 165 3.18 -1.62 -12.03
CA ALA A 165 4.28 -1.43 -11.08
C ALA A 165 4.59 -2.72 -10.30
N ILE A 166 3.58 -3.39 -9.73
CA ILE A 166 3.75 -4.67 -9.01
C ILE A 166 4.35 -5.73 -9.96
N LYS A 167 3.93 -5.76 -11.23
CA LYS A 167 4.51 -6.68 -12.21
C LYS A 167 6.02 -6.47 -12.37
N ARG A 168 6.48 -5.21 -12.43
CA ARG A 168 7.89 -4.86 -12.65
C ARG A 168 8.75 -4.99 -11.40
N GLU A 169 8.23 -4.59 -10.25
CA GLU A 169 9.02 -4.44 -9.01
C GLU A 169 8.83 -5.60 -8.04
N HIS A 170 9.79 -5.79 -7.12
CA HIS A 170 9.61 -6.69 -5.99
C HIS A 170 8.50 -6.18 -5.05
N PRO A 171 7.61 -7.04 -4.51
CA PRO A 171 6.45 -6.62 -3.71
C PRO A 171 6.82 -5.79 -2.49
N THR A 172 7.97 -6.07 -1.87
CA THR A 172 8.53 -5.30 -0.76
C THR A 172 8.83 -3.86 -1.14
N VAL A 173 9.52 -3.66 -2.27
CA VAL A 173 9.85 -2.32 -2.80
C VAL A 173 8.57 -1.58 -3.14
N PHE A 174 7.63 -2.25 -3.80
CA PHE A 174 6.31 -1.68 -4.10
C PHE A 174 5.56 -1.22 -2.84
N SER A 175 5.50 -2.05 -1.80
CA SER A 175 4.79 -1.70 -0.55
C SER A 175 5.42 -0.51 0.18
N LEU A 176 6.76 -0.42 0.17
CA LEU A 176 7.49 0.71 0.75
C LEU A 176 7.26 1.99 -0.05
N LEU A 177 7.31 1.95 -1.38
CA LEU A 177 6.98 3.11 -2.22
C LEU A 177 5.53 3.56 -2.00
N GLY A 178 4.59 2.63 -1.83
CA GLY A 178 3.21 2.94 -1.49
C GLY A 178 3.00 3.57 -0.11
N SER A 179 4.03 3.65 0.74
CA SER A 179 3.97 4.43 1.98
C SER A 179 4.20 5.94 1.74
N ALA A 180 4.75 6.32 0.57
CA ALA A 180 4.92 7.71 0.17
C ALA A 180 3.56 8.43 -0.05
N ASP A 181 2.48 7.68 -0.26
CA ASP A 181 1.12 8.24 -0.39
C ASP A 181 0.75 9.09 0.83
N ILE A 182 1.23 8.74 2.03
CA ILE A 182 1.04 9.52 3.26
C ILE A 182 1.64 10.90 3.11
N PHE A 183 2.85 10.98 2.58
CA PHE A 183 3.56 12.23 2.41
C PHE A 183 2.78 13.15 1.45
N PHE A 184 2.30 12.63 0.32
CA PHE A 184 1.47 13.41 -0.59
C PHE A 184 0.15 13.83 0.03
N ALA A 185 -0.49 12.96 0.81
CA ALA A 185 -1.72 13.30 1.53
C ALA A 185 -1.49 14.46 2.51
N LEU A 186 -0.37 14.44 3.26
CA LEU A 186 0.01 15.54 4.14
C LEU A 186 0.34 16.83 3.39
N MET A 187 1.06 16.73 2.27
CA MET A 187 1.39 17.88 1.43
C MET A 187 0.09 18.55 0.93
N PHE A 188 -0.87 17.76 0.45
CA PHE A 188 -2.17 18.28 0.05
C PHE A 188 -2.96 18.84 1.22
N GLN A 189 -2.94 18.19 2.38
CA GLN A 189 -3.59 18.71 3.58
C GLN A 189 -2.99 20.07 3.97
N TYR A 190 -1.68 20.25 3.88
CA TYR A 190 -1.01 21.53 4.16
C TYR A 190 -1.37 22.62 3.13
N ILE A 191 -1.50 22.26 1.86
CA ILE A 191 -1.85 23.22 0.79
C ILE A 191 -3.32 23.66 0.90
N PHE A 192 -4.24 22.72 1.14
CA PHE A 192 -5.69 22.99 1.12
C PHE A 192 -6.29 23.32 2.49
N SER A 193 -5.60 22.98 3.59
CA SER A 193 -6.10 23.18 4.95
C SER A 193 -5.17 24.10 5.74
N SER A 194 -5.72 25.13 6.38
CA SER A 194 -4.99 26.10 7.20
C SER A 194 -4.62 25.59 8.60
N VAL A 195 -4.67 24.27 8.83
CA VAL A 195 -4.35 23.66 10.13
C VAL A 195 -2.83 23.66 10.32
N ARG A 196 -2.36 24.23 11.45
CA ARG A 196 -0.94 24.28 11.80
C ARG A 196 -0.36 22.86 11.88
N SER A 197 0.65 22.60 11.06
CA SER A 197 1.46 21.38 11.12
C SER A 197 2.18 21.27 12.47
N ASN A 198 2.00 20.14 13.15
CA ASN A 198 2.73 19.81 14.37
C ASN A 198 4.17 19.41 14.03
N LEU A 199 5.13 19.68 14.93
CA LEU A 199 6.55 19.32 14.74
C LEU A 199 6.73 17.81 14.51
N TYR A 200 5.94 16.98 15.19
CA TYR A 200 5.94 15.52 14.98
C TYR A 200 5.57 15.13 13.55
N THR A 201 4.58 15.80 12.96
CA THR A 201 4.15 15.55 11.58
C THR A 201 5.23 15.95 10.57
N LEU A 202 5.95 17.05 10.85
CA LEU A 202 7.08 17.50 10.02
C LEU A 202 8.27 16.52 10.10
N LEU A 203 8.61 16.06 11.31
CA LEU A 203 9.70 15.12 11.51
C LEU A 203 9.37 13.75 10.89
N GLY A 204 8.13 13.27 11.07
CA GLY A 204 7.65 12.04 10.46
C GLY A 204 7.64 12.08 8.93
N SER A 205 7.25 13.20 8.31
CA SER A 205 7.28 13.34 6.85
C SER A 205 8.70 13.35 6.30
N ALA A 206 9.65 14.02 6.96
CA ALA A 206 11.06 13.99 6.60
C ALA A 206 11.65 12.56 6.65
N LEU A 207 11.29 11.77 7.67
CA LEU A 207 11.69 10.37 7.78
C LEU A 207 11.15 9.53 6.61
N ILE A 208 9.87 9.70 6.26
CA ILE A 208 9.26 8.98 5.12
C ILE A 208 10.00 9.35 3.81
N ILE A 209 10.25 10.64 3.54
CA ILE A 209 10.98 11.06 2.34
C ILE A 209 12.38 10.45 2.30
N SER A 210 13.12 10.53 3.41
CA SER A 210 14.47 9.98 3.49
C SER A 210 14.51 8.48 3.19
N SER A 211 13.52 7.74 3.68
CA SER A 211 13.40 6.30 3.44
C SER A 211 13.14 5.95 1.97
N VAL A 212 12.28 6.71 1.29
CA VAL A 212 11.95 6.51 -0.13
C VAL A 212 13.16 6.80 -1.00
N VAL A 213 13.88 7.89 -0.71
CA VAL A 213 15.10 8.27 -1.41
C VAL A 213 16.19 7.20 -1.21
N LEU A 214 16.36 6.69 0.01
CA LEU A 214 17.33 5.63 0.32
C LEU A 214 17.06 4.35 -0.47
N ILE A 215 15.79 3.93 -0.60
CA ILE A 215 15.41 2.77 -1.43
C ILE A 215 15.73 3.03 -2.90
N GLY A 216 15.39 4.21 -3.41
CA GLY A 216 15.69 4.59 -4.79
C GLY A 216 17.18 4.53 -5.11
N ILE A 217 18.01 5.12 -4.25
CA ILE A 217 19.48 5.12 -4.40
C ILE A 217 20.03 3.69 -4.28
N SER A 218 19.61 2.93 -3.26
CA SER A 218 20.06 1.55 -3.05
C SER A 218 19.75 0.67 -4.26
N LYS A 219 18.60 0.87 -4.89
CA LYS A 219 18.22 0.15 -6.11
C LYS A 219 19.14 0.49 -7.28
N ILE A 220 19.35 1.78 -7.56
CA ILE A 220 20.23 2.23 -8.66
C ILE A 220 21.64 1.66 -8.48
N PHE A 221 22.16 1.67 -7.25
CA PHE A 221 23.48 1.14 -6.96
C PHE A 221 23.56 -0.37 -7.18
N ASN A 222 22.51 -1.11 -6.78
CA ASN A 222 22.46 -2.56 -6.98
C ASN A 222 22.35 -2.96 -8.46
N GLU A 223 21.59 -2.20 -9.26
CA GLU A 223 21.47 -2.41 -10.71
C GLU A 223 22.81 -2.14 -11.43
N ARG A 224 23.53 -1.09 -11.06
CA ARG A 224 24.87 -0.80 -11.61
C ARG A 224 25.86 -1.92 -11.31
N ASN A 225 25.93 -2.35 -10.05
CA ASN A 225 26.83 -3.44 -9.64
C ASN A 225 26.52 -4.76 -10.36
N LEU A 226 25.25 -5.03 -10.67
CA LEU A 226 24.85 -6.21 -11.44
C LEU A 226 25.35 -6.12 -12.89
N GLN A 227 25.20 -4.96 -13.54
CA GLN A 227 25.68 -4.75 -14.91
C GLN A 227 27.19 -4.88 -15.01
N ASP A 228 27.94 -4.35 -14.03
CA ASP A 228 29.40 -4.44 -14.03
C ASP A 228 29.88 -5.90 -13.89
N LYS A 229 29.21 -6.71 -13.06
CA LYS A 229 29.49 -8.14 -12.93
C LYS A 229 29.18 -8.93 -14.21
N LEU A 230 28.11 -8.58 -14.94
CA LEU A 230 27.78 -9.22 -16.21
C LEU A 230 28.83 -8.88 -17.28
N LYS A 231 29.25 -7.61 -17.37
CA LYS A 231 30.33 -7.19 -18.27
C LYS A 231 31.66 -7.86 -17.96
N GLN A 232 31.97 -8.10 -16.69
CA GLN A 232 33.17 -8.84 -16.29
C GLN A 232 33.09 -10.31 -16.73
N LYS A 233 31.95 -10.98 -16.52
CA LYS A 233 31.75 -12.36 -16.97
C LYS A 233 31.81 -12.53 -18.49
N GLU A 234 31.28 -11.58 -19.25
CA GLU A 234 31.37 -11.60 -20.72
C GLU A 234 32.84 -11.46 -21.17
N LYS A 235 33.63 -10.61 -20.50
CA LYS A 235 35.08 -10.50 -20.78
C LYS A 235 35.83 -11.77 -20.45
N GLU A 236 35.59 -12.37 -19.27
CA GLU A 236 36.22 -13.65 -18.88
C GLU A 236 35.87 -14.78 -19.85
N HIS A 237 34.64 -14.82 -20.39
CA HIS A 237 34.24 -15.80 -21.40
C HIS A 237 34.97 -15.61 -22.74
N LEU A 238 35.11 -14.36 -23.19
CA LEU A 238 35.84 -14.02 -24.43
C LEU A 238 37.33 -14.33 -24.31
N ASP A 239 37.94 -14.05 -23.16
CA ASP A 239 39.35 -14.34 -22.91
C ASP A 239 39.60 -15.87 -22.89
N ASN A 240 38.70 -16.65 -22.27
CA ASN A 240 38.78 -18.12 -22.27
C ASN A 240 38.58 -18.74 -23.66
N GLU A 241 37.73 -18.19 -24.53
CA GLU A 241 37.59 -18.68 -25.92
C GLU A 241 38.84 -18.40 -26.75
N ASN A 242 39.52 -17.27 -26.52
CA ASN A 242 40.74 -16.92 -27.23
C ASN A 242 41.97 -17.74 -26.82
N GLU A 243 42.02 -18.30 -25.59
CA GLU A 243 43.11 -19.17 -25.15
C GLU A 243 43.03 -20.62 -25.70
N ILE A 244 41.88 -21.01 -26.27
CA ILE A 244 41.64 -22.38 -26.78
C ILE A 244 41.94 -22.48 -28.30
N CYS A 245 42.13 -21.35 -29.00
CA CYS A 245 42.53 -21.28 -30.41
C CYS A 245 44.03 -21.05 -30.59
#